data_AF-A0A0C9VWT7-F1
#
_entry.id   AF-A0A0C9VWT7-F1
#
_cell.length_a   1.000
_cell.length_b   1.000
_cell.length_c   1.000
_cell.angle_alpha   90.00
_cell.angle_beta   90.00
_cell.angle_gamma   90.00
#
_symmetry.space_group_name_H-M   'P 1'
#
loop_
_entity.id
_entity.type
_entity.pdbx_description
1 polymer ?
#
loop_
_entity_poly.entity_id
_entity_poly.type
_entity_poly.pdbx_seq_one_letter_code
_entity_poly.pdbx_strand_id
1 'polypeptide(L)'
;VKYMLEWVPGASFKRQARVWKKYILDMAELPFQHVKAEMAHRAAQSLFTSTHLQTLAKNTDVPADVEEVIKNTAAVIFAGGAETTVNILKTYILSMVLFPEAQKKAQEELYNVLESARLPEFEDMQALPYTVAIYNETLRWHPLLPIGVGHAAEDDVIDGYVKEMRISGQSHRYGRLWDHFCI
;
A
#
# COMPACT_ATOMS: atom_id res chain seq x y z
N VAL A 1 0.34 -11.76 -26.78
CA VAL A 1 -1.01 -11.21 -26.53
C VAL A 1 -1.35 -9.92 -27.32
N LYS A 2 -0.35 -9.20 -27.87
CA LYS A 2 -0.52 -7.91 -28.58
C LYS A 2 -1.60 -7.91 -29.69
N TYR A 3 -1.81 -9.02 -30.41
CA TYR A 3 -2.68 -9.07 -31.60
C TYR A 3 -4.06 -9.73 -31.43
N MET A 4 -4.44 -10.16 -30.22
CA MET A 4 -5.73 -10.83 -30.03
C MET A 4 -6.91 -9.84 -30.04
N LEU A 5 -7.95 -10.11 -30.83
CA LEU A 5 -9.13 -9.25 -30.91
C LEU A 5 -10.05 -9.43 -29.69
N GLU A 6 -10.71 -8.37 -29.24
CA GLU A 6 -11.47 -8.34 -27.97
C GLU A 6 -12.77 -9.13 -27.98
N TRP A 7 -13.30 -9.43 -29.16
CA TRP A 7 -14.54 -10.20 -29.32
C TRP A 7 -14.31 -11.72 -29.25
N VAL A 8 -13.04 -12.17 -29.26
CA VAL A 8 -12.69 -13.59 -29.23
C VAL A 8 -13.09 -14.20 -27.88
N PRO A 9 -13.76 -15.37 -27.85
CA PRO A 9 -14.05 -16.08 -26.61
C PRO A 9 -12.79 -16.29 -25.76
N GLY A 10 -12.82 -15.89 -24.49
CA GLY A 10 -11.66 -15.94 -23.59
C GLY A 10 -10.76 -14.68 -23.59
N ALA A 11 -11.00 -13.69 -24.47
CA ALA A 11 -10.27 -12.41 -24.50
C ALA A 11 -10.88 -11.32 -23.57
N SER A 12 -11.80 -11.69 -22.67
CA SER A 12 -12.48 -10.75 -21.74
C SER A 12 -11.50 -9.95 -20.87
N PHE A 13 -10.32 -10.50 -20.59
CA PHE A 13 -9.27 -9.81 -19.84
C PHE A 13 -8.76 -8.54 -20.54
N LYS A 14 -8.84 -8.42 -21.88
CA LYS A 14 -8.45 -7.18 -22.58
C LYS A 14 -9.42 -6.04 -22.27
N ARG A 15 -10.72 -6.36 -22.25
CA ARG A 15 -11.75 -5.41 -21.86
C ARG A 15 -11.57 -4.99 -20.40
N GLN A 16 -11.30 -5.94 -19.50
CA GLN A 16 -11.03 -5.66 -18.09
C GLN A 16 -9.76 -4.81 -17.91
N ALA A 17 -8.66 -5.14 -18.60
CA ALA A 17 -7.42 -4.39 -18.55
C ALA A 17 -7.58 -2.94 -19.01
N ARG A 18 -8.41 -2.67 -20.03
CA ARG A 18 -8.73 -1.28 -20.43
C ARG A 18 -9.42 -0.52 -19.31
N VAL A 19 -10.40 -1.15 -18.67
CA VAL A 19 -11.16 -0.56 -17.56
C VAL A 19 -10.25 -0.29 -16.36
N TRP A 20 -9.43 -1.27 -15.97
CA TRP A 20 -8.49 -1.13 -14.85
C TRP A 20 -7.40 -0.10 -15.14
N LYS A 21 -6.87 -0.05 -16.37
CA LYS A 21 -5.91 0.98 -16.78
C LYS A 21 -6.49 2.38 -16.57
N LYS A 22 -7.75 2.59 -16.94
CA LYS A 22 -8.42 3.87 -16.68
C LYS A 22 -8.45 4.18 -15.19
N TYR A 23 -8.91 3.24 -14.35
CA TYR A 23 -8.97 3.48 -12.90
C TYR A 23 -7.61 3.77 -12.26
N ILE A 24 -6.56 3.04 -12.66
CA ILE A 24 -5.20 3.26 -12.16
C ILE A 24 -4.70 4.66 -12.54
N LEU A 25 -4.95 5.09 -13.78
CA LEU A 25 -4.56 6.44 -14.23
C LEU A 25 -5.38 7.52 -13.52
N ASP A 26 -6.69 7.34 -13.39
CA ASP A 26 -7.60 8.28 -12.73
C ASP A 26 -7.25 8.43 -11.22
N MET A 27 -6.80 7.35 -10.58
CA MET A 27 -6.35 7.37 -9.18
C MET A 27 -5.16 8.31 -8.96
N ALA A 28 -4.26 8.42 -9.94
CA ALA A 28 -3.13 9.36 -9.89
C ALA A 28 -3.54 10.75 -10.38
N GLU A 29 -4.31 10.82 -11.47
CA GLU A 29 -4.59 12.05 -12.19
C GLU A 29 -5.59 12.95 -11.47
N LEU A 30 -6.71 12.40 -11.00
CA LEU A 30 -7.80 13.20 -10.42
C LEU A 30 -7.37 13.94 -9.14
N PRO A 31 -6.71 13.30 -8.16
CA PRO A 31 -6.26 14.00 -6.96
C PRO A 31 -5.17 15.03 -7.27
N PHE A 32 -4.29 14.73 -8.25
CA PHE A 32 -3.22 15.64 -8.65
C PHE A 32 -3.78 16.93 -9.29
N GLN A 33 -4.76 16.80 -10.19
CA GLN A 33 -5.44 17.96 -10.78
C GLN A 33 -6.22 18.76 -9.73
N HIS A 34 -6.85 18.07 -8.77
CA HIS A 34 -7.52 18.75 -7.66
C HIS A 34 -6.55 19.62 -6.86
N VAL A 35 -5.37 19.11 -6.50
CA VAL A 35 -4.34 19.90 -5.80
C VAL A 35 -3.88 21.10 -6.64
N LYS A 36 -3.67 20.93 -7.95
CA LYS A 36 -3.28 22.06 -8.83
C LYS A 36 -4.36 23.14 -8.90
N ALA A 37 -5.64 22.76 -8.92
CA ALA A 37 -6.75 23.70 -8.89
C ALA A 37 -6.80 24.47 -7.56
N GLU A 38 -6.67 23.78 -6.42
CA GLU A 38 -6.63 24.40 -5.08
C GLU A 38 -5.45 25.36 -4.90
N MET A 39 -4.30 25.03 -5.49
CA MET A 39 -3.12 25.91 -5.48
C MET A 39 -3.37 27.21 -6.24
N ALA A 40 -4.12 27.19 -7.34
CA ALA A 40 -4.47 28.39 -8.09
C ALA A 40 -5.37 29.34 -7.27
N HIS A 41 -6.18 28.80 -6.37
CA HIS A 41 -7.07 29.58 -5.51
C HIS A 41 -6.45 29.99 -4.16
N ARG A 42 -5.13 29.76 -3.95
CA ARG A 42 -4.40 30.00 -2.68
C ARG A 42 -5.01 29.33 -1.44
N ALA A 43 -5.86 28.33 -1.64
CA ALA A 43 -6.49 27.55 -0.58
C ALA A 43 -5.71 26.27 -0.24
N ALA A 44 -4.69 25.92 -1.04
CA ALA A 44 -3.93 24.69 -0.85
C ALA A 44 -3.18 24.66 0.49
N GLN A 45 -3.59 23.73 1.35
CA GLN A 45 -2.85 23.33 2.54
C GLN A 45 -1.46 22.81 2.13
N SER A 46 -0.48 22.97 3.03
CA SER A 46 0.85 22.38 2.85
C SER A 46 0.73 20.85 2.88
N LEU A 47 0.83 20.23 1.71
CA LEU A 47 0.74 18.79 1.48
C LEU A 47 1.96 18.38 0.65
N PHE A 48 2.23 17.07 0.57
CA PHE A 48 3.33 16.52 -0.23
C PHE A 48 3.34 17.12 -1.64
N THR A 49 2.23 16.95 -2.39
CA THR A 49 2.13 17.39 -3.78
C THR A 49 2.28 18.92 -3.92
N SER A 50 1.58 19.71 -3.09
CA SER A 50 1.64 21.18 -3.20
C SER A 50 3.02 21.73 -2.86
N THR A 51 3.68 21.18 -1.84
CA THR A 51 5.05 21.57 -1.43
C THR A 51 6.08 21.26 -2.52
N HIS A 52 5.99 20.07 -3.11
CA HIS A 52 6.92 19.67 -4.18
C HIS A 52 6.67 20.45 -5.48
N LEU A 53 5.41 20.74 -5.83
CA LEU A 53 5.09 21.59 -6.98
C LEU A 53 5.54 23.05 -6.79
N GLN A 54 5.43 23.60 -5.58
CA GLN A 54 5.94 24.94 -5.27
C GLN A 54 7.46 25.01 -5.34
N THR A 55 8.15 23.95 -4.91
CA THR A 55 9.61 23.83 -5.03
C THR A 55 10.01 23.73 -6.50
N LEU A 56 9.29 22.93 -7.29
CA LEU A 56 9.51 22.80 -8.73
C LEU A 56 9.37 24.15 -9.44
N ALA A 57 8.36 24.95 -9.10
CA ALA A 57 8.14 26.26 -9.72
C ALA A 57 9.27 27.28 -9.44
N LYS A 58 10.10 27.07 -8.41
CA LYS A 58 11.22 27.96 -8.05
C LYS A 58 12.53 27.57 -8.72
N ASN A 59 12.63 26.36 -9.28
CA ASN A 59 13.87 25.83 -9.86
C ASN A 59 13.67 25.61 -11.36
N THR A 60 14.49 26.28 -12.17
CA THR A 60 14.43 26.18 -13.65
C THR A 60 15.35 25.09 -14.22
N ASP A 61 16.26 24.53 -13.42
CA ASP A 61 17.22 23.50 -13.83
C ASP A 61 16.80 22.12 -13.29
N VAL A 62 15.70 21.60 -13.82
CA VAL A 62 15.09 20.34 -13.40
C VAL A 62 14.69 19.52 -14.63
N PRO A 63 14.80 18.18 -14.57
CA PRO A 63 14.33 17.32 -15.65
C PRO A 63 12.85 17.53 -16.00
N ALA A 64 12.48 17.33 -17.27
CA ALA A 64 11.12 17.58 -17.76
C ALA A 64 10.07 16.64 -17.17
N ASP A 65 10.47 15.49 -16.64
CA ASP A 65 9.61 14.45 -16.07
C ASP A 65 9.35 14.61 -14.57
N VAL A 66 9.96 15.60 -13.90
CA VAL A 66 9.83 15.75 -12.43
C VAL A 66 8.38 15.94 -11.98
N GLU A 67 7.54 16.64 -12.75
CA GLU A 67 6.12 16.77 -12.42
C GLU A 67 5.40 15.42 -12.45
N GLU A 68 5.70 14.57 -13.44
CA GLU A 68 5.16 13.22 -13.54
C GLU A 68 5.67 12.34 -12.38
N VAL A 69 6.94 12.47 -12.00
CA VAL A 69 7.51 11.77 -10.83
C VAL A 69 6.79 12.18 -9.56
N ILE A 70 6.52 13.47 -9.34
CA ILE A 70 5.77 13.95 -8.16
C ILE A 70 4.37 13.33 -8.14
N LYS A 71 3.66 13.35 -9.28
CA LYS A 71 2.32 12.76 -9.41
C LYS A 71 2.33 11.27 -9.09
N ASN A 72 3.22 10.52 -9.73
CA ASN A 72 3.31 9.06 -9.56
C ASN A 72 3.73 8.69 -8.13
N THR A 73 4.62 9.47 -7.51
CA THR A 73 5.04 9.28 -6.11
C THR A 73 3.87 9.49 -5.17
N ALA A 74 3.09 10.57 -5.34
CA ALA A 74 1.90 10.81 -4.54
C ALA A 74 0.86 9.68 -4.70
N ALA A 75 0.67 9.19 -5.93
CA ALA A 75 -0.24 8.08 -6.21
C ALA A 75 0.19 6.78 -5.51
N VAL A 76 1.48 6.47 -5.51
CA VAL A 76 2.02 5.28 -4.81
C VAL A 76 1.89 5.41 -3.29
N ILE A 77 2.15 6.58 -2.72
CA ILE A 77 1.95 6.84 -1.29
C ILE A 77 0.48 6.59 -0.90
N PHE A 78 -0.46 7.13 -1.69
CA PHE A 78 -1.88 6.94 -1.46
C PHE A 78 -2.30 5.47 -1.60
N ALA A 79 -1.93 4.82 -2.69
CA ALA A 79 -2.26 3.41 -2.94
C ALA A 79 -1.70 2.48 -1.86
N GLY A 80 -0.47 2.72 -1.41
CA GLY A 80 0.20 1.91 -0.40
C GLY A 80 -0.31 2.11 1.02
N GLY A 81 -0.82 3.30 1.36
CA GLY A 81 -1.19 3.66 2.73
C GLY A 81 -2.69 3.74 3.02
N ALA A 82 -3.54 4.00 2.02
CA ALA A 82 -4.96 4.24 2.24
C ALA A 82 -5.73 2.94 2.48
N GLU A 83 -5.75 2.05 1.49
CA GLU A 83 -6.59 0.85 1.54
C GLU A 83 -6.02 -0.21 2.51
N THR A 84 -4.69 -0.34 2.56
CA THR A 84 -4.00 -1.29 3.42
C THR A 84 -4.30 -1.03 4.90
N THR A 85 -3.99 0.16 5.39
CA THR A 85 -4.20 0.56 6.79
C THR A 85 -5.66 0.38 7.22
N VAL A 86 -6.61 0.82 6.38
CA VAL A 86 -8.05 0.69 6.66
C VAL A 86 -8.45 -0.77 6.80
N ASN A 87 -7.94 -1.66 5.94
CA ASN A 87 -8.28 -3.08 6.03
C ASN A 87 -7.63 -3.76 7.24
N ILE A 88 -6.40 -3.39 7.63
CA ILE A 88 -5.80 -3.87 8.89
C ILE A 88 -6.64 -3.46 10.09
N LEU A 89 -7.11 -2.20 10.14
CA LEU A 89 -7.96 -1.73 11.23
C LEU A 89 -9.29 -2.47 11.30
N LYS A 90 -9.91 -2.79 10.15
CA LYS A 90 -11.11 -3.64 10.11
C LYS A 90 -10.83 -5.02 10.66
N THR A 91 -9.73 -5.65 10.25
CA THR A 91 -9.31 -6.96 10.78
C THR A 91 -9.06 -6.88 12.28
N TYR A 92 -8.37 -5.84 12.76
CA TYR A 92 -8.12 -5.64 14.19
C TYR A 92 -9.43 -5.57 14.98
N ILE A 93 -10.39 -4.77 14.53
CA ILE A 93 -11.72 -4.66 15.17
C ILE A 93 -12.42 -6.02 15.17
N LEU A 94 -12.39 -6.74 14.04
CA LEU A 94 -12.94 -8.10 13.95
C LEU A 94 -12.28 -9.04 14.96
N SER A 95 -10.95 -9.03 15.07
CA SER A 95 -10.21 -9.84 16.05
C SER A 95 -10.65 -9.51 17.48
N MET A 96 -10.83 -8.23 17.82
CA MET A 96 -11.28 -7.83 19.16
C MET A 96 -12.71 -8.30 19.48
N VAL A 97 -13.59 -8.35 18.47
CA VAL A 97 -14.95 -8.90 18.62
C VAL A 97 -14.93 -10.42 18.82
N LEU A 98 -14.07 -11.15 18.10
CA LEU A 98 -13.97 -12.60 18.18
C LEU A 98 -13.22 -13.08 19.44
N PHE A 99 -12.29 -12.28 19.95
CA PHE A 99 -11.43 -12.61 21.08
C PHE A 99 -11.52 -11.55 22.20
N PRO A 100 -12.68 -11.44 22.88
CA PRO A 100 -12.91 -10.38 23.89
C PRO A 100 -11.93 -10.44 25.07
N GLU A 101 -11.42 -11.63 25.41
CA GLU A 101 -10.40 -11.77 26.47
C GLU A 101 -9.07 -11.10 26.09
N ALA A 102 -8.67 -11.19 24.81
CA ALA A 102 -7.48 -10.50 24.31
C ALA A 102 -7.68 -8.98 24.30
N GLN A 103 -8.88 -8.53 23.92
CA GLN A 103 -9.25 -7.11 23.99
C GLN A 103 -9.16 -6.57 25.42
N LYS A 104 -9.75 -7.27 26.39
CA LYS A 104 -9.73 -6.86 27.80
C LYS A 104 -8.32 -6.76 28.35
N LYS A 105 -7.47 -7.75 28.06
CA LYS A 105 -6.07 -7.73 28.50
C LYS A 105 -5.26 -6.58 27.87
N ALA A 106 -5.54 -6.23 26.61
CA ALA A 106 -4.92 -5.06 25.97
C ALA A 106 -5.37 -3.74 26.61
N GLN A 107 -6.65 -3.63 26.97
CA GLN A 107 -7.17 -2.47 27.69
C GLN A 107 -6.55 -2.32 29.08
N GLU A 108 -6.34 -3.43 29.81
CA GLU A 108 -5.66 -3.43 31.11
C GLU A 108 -4.20 -2.96 30.97
N GLU A 109 -3.47 -3.43 29.96
CA GLU A 109 -2.10 -2.95 29.68
C GLU A 109 -2.08 -1.44 29.39
N LEU A 110 -2.95 -0.97 28.49
CA LEU A 110 -3.08 0.45 28.14
C LEU A 110 -3.42 1.29 29.36
N TYR A 111 -4.36 0.84 30.19
CA TYR A 111 -4.77 1.55 31.41
C TYR A 111 -3.59 1.72 32.37
N ASN A 112 -2.79 0.67 32.56
CA ASN A 112 -1.66 0.68 33.48
C ASN A 112 -0.51 1.57 32.99
N VAL A 113 -0.24 1.59 31.68
CA VAL A 113 0.88 2.36 31.10
C VAL A 113 0.52 3.84 30.95
N LEU A 114 -0.71 4.14 30.54
CA LEU A 114 -1.13 5.51 30.24
C LEU A 114 -1.76 6.23 31.44
N GLU A 115 -1.91 5.52 32.55
CA GLU A 115 -2.56 5.99 33.78
C GLU A 115 -3.95 6.62 33.52
N SER A 116 -4.60 6.21 32.43
CA SER A 116 -5.91 6.70 31.96
C SER A 116 -6.05 8.20 31.69
N ALA A 117 -4.94 8.93 31.58
CA ALA A 117 -4.95 10.38 31.51
C ALA A 117 -4.66 10.93 30.09
N ARG A 118 -4.16 10.11 29.17
CA ARG A 118 -3.71 10.56 27.84
C ARG A 118 -3.82 9.51 26.75
N LEU A 119 -3.75 9.98 25.50
CA LEU A 119 -3.61 9.11 24.32
C LEU A 119 -2.20 8.50 24.26
N PRO A 120 -2.04 7.31 23.65
CA PRO A 120 -0.72 6.72 23.42
C PRO A 120 0.14 7.59 22.49
N GLU A 121 1.42 7.69 22.82
CA GLU A 121 2.48 8.27 21.98
C GLU A 121 3.44 7.17 21.49
N PHE A 122 4.33 7.49 20.55
CA PHE A 122 5.24 6.48 19.98
C PHE A 122 6.24 5.95 21.01
N GLU A 123 6.58 6.79 21.98
CA GLU A 123 7.48 6.51 23.09
C GLU A 123 6.91 5.41 24.02
N ASP A 124 5.59 5.27 24.07
CA ASP A 124 4.92 4.25 24.91
C ASP A 124 5.01 2.84 24.33
N MET A 125 5.32 2.71 23.04
CA MET A 125 5.26 1.43 22.33
C MET A 125 6.11 0.34 23.00
N GLN A 126 7.25 0.72 23.61
CA GLN A 126 8.12 -0.22 24.34
C GLN A 126 7.48 -0.74 25.64
N ALA A 127 6.60 0.05 26.26
CA ALA A 127 5.86 -0.30 27.46
C ALA A 127 4.55 -1.05 27.17
N LEU A 128 4.17 -1.21 25.90
CA LEU A 128 2.92 -1.84 25.45
C LEU A 128 3.15 -3.18 24.69
N PRO A 129 3.92 -4.14 25.24
CA PRO A 129 4.32 -5.34 24.52
C PRO A 129 3.13 -6.22 24.09
N TYR A 130 2.06 -6.30 24.89
CA TYR A 130 0.88 -7.10 24.55
C TYR A 130 0.04 -6.46 23.46
N THR A 131 -0.12 -5.14 23.48
CA THR A 131 -0.80 -4.38 22.44
C THR A 131 -0.05 -4.49 21.12
N VAL A 132 1.29 -4.37 21.14
CA VAL A 132 2.15 -4.61 19.98
C VAL A 132 2.02 -6.05 19.48
N ALA A 133 1.96 -7.03 20.39
CA ALA A 133 1.74 -8.42 20.02
C ALA A 133 0.40 -8.64 19.31
N ILE A 134 -0.70 -8.00 19.76
CA ILE A 134 -2.01 -8.09 19.08
C ILE A 134 -1.95 -7.45 17.68
N TYR A 135 -1.29 -6.31 17.54
CA TYR A 135 -1.09 -5.69 16.23
C TYR A 135 -0.36 -6.64 15.27
N ASN A 136 0.76 -7.22 15.73
CA ASN A 136 1.52 -8.20 14.95
C ASN A 136 0.69 -9.45 14.64
N GLU A 137 -0.09 -9.94 15.60
CA GLU A 137 -0.97 -11.10 15.41
C GLU A 137 -2.09 -10.82 14.41
N THR A 138 -2.60 -9.60 14.37
CA THR A 138 -3.59 -9.17 13.36
C THR A 138 -3.00 -9.23 11.96
N LEU A 139 -1.76 -8.76 11.78
CA LEU A 139 -1.04 -8.84 10.51
C LEU A 139 -0.73 -10.29 10.11
N ARG A 140 -0.43 -11.14 11.10
CA ARG A 140 -0.13 -12.56 10.94
C ARG A 140 -1.37 -13.36 10.53
N TRP A 141 -2.49 -13.14 11.22
CA TRP A 141 -3.71 -13.93 11.10
C TRP A 141 -4.45 -13.66 9.79
N HIS A 142 -4.50 -12.41 9.35
CA HIS A 142 -5.18 -12.04 8.10
C HIS A 142 -4.34 -11.06 7.27
N PRO A 143 -3.27 -11.54 6.62
CA PRO A 143 -2.38 -10.67 5.85
C PRO A 143 -3.13 -10.03 4.68
N LEU A 144 -2.95 -8.71 4.49
CA LEU A 144 -3.63 -7.94 3.43
C LEU A 144 -3.22 -8.33 2.01
N LEU A 145 -1.93 -8.64 1.85
CA LEU A 145 -1.34 -9.03 0.57
C LEU A 145 -0.80 -10.44 0.75
N PRO A 146 -1.67 -11.46 0.80
CA PRO A 146 -1.24 -12.83 1.01
C PRO A 146 -0.08 -13.19 0.05
N ILE A 147 -0.24 -12.88 -1.25
CA ILE A 147 0.69 -13.23 -2.32
C ILE A 147 1.82 -12.20 -2.51
N GLY A 148 1.88 -11.17 -1.68
CA GLY A 148 2.82 -10.07 -1.81
C GLY A 148 2.70 -9.30 -3.12
N VAL A 149 3.70 -8.47 -3.40
CA VAL A 149 3.83 -7.71 -4.65
C VAL A 149 4.73 -8.50 -5.61
N GLY A 150 4.39 -8.48 -6.90
CA GLY A 150 5.17 -9.12 -7.96
C GLY A 150 6.59 -8.58 -8.07
N HIS A 151 7.61 -9.42 -7.90
CA HIS A 151 9.02 -9.04 -8.15
C HIS A 151 9.58 -9.76 -9.38
N ALA A 152 10.53 -9.16 -10.09
CA ALA A 152 11.24 -9.80 -11.20
C ALA A 152 12.76 -9.73 -10.96
N ALA A 153 13.48 -10.81 -11.27
CA ALA A 153 14.95 -10.81 -11.35
C ALA A 153 15.37 -11.29 -12.73
N GLU A 154 16.52 -10.81 -13.20
CA GLU A 154 17.04 -11.15 -14.53
C GLU A 154 17.59 -12.59 -14.58
N ASP A 155 18.42 -12.98 -13.62
CA ASP A 155 18.94 -14.34 -13.47
C ASP A 155 18.69 -14.83 -12.04
N ASP A 156 18.12 -16.03 -11.89
CA ASP A 156 17.98 -16.63 -10.57
C ASP A 156 17.93 -18.16 -10.60
N VAL A 157 18.45 -18.74 -9.51
CA VAL A 157 18.41 -20.16 -9.22
C VAL A 157 17.64 -20.33 -7.91
N ILE A 158 16.44 -20.88 -7.99
CA ILE A 158 15.59 -21.13 -6.82
C ILE A 158 15.62 -22.63 -6.55
N ASP A 159 16.06 -23.03 -5.35
CA ASP A 159 16.10 -24.43 -4.92
C ASP A 159 16.79 -25.37 -5.94
N GLY A 160 17.85 -24.88 -6.59
CA GLY A 160 18.63 -25.62 -7.59
C GLY A 160 18.04 -25.62 -9.00
N TYR A 161 16.88 -24.99 -9.23
CA TYR A 161 16.28 -24.85 -10.55
C TYR A 161 16.68 -23.53 -11.20
N VAL A 162 17.46 -23.62 -12.28
CA VAL A 162 17.73 -22.50 -13.19
C VAL A 162 16.47 -22.25 -14.01
N LYS A 163 15.99 -21.01 -14.02
CA LYS A 163 14.74 -20.63 -14.69
C LYS A 163 14.93 -20.47 -16.20
N GLU A 164 15.17 -21.56 -16.93
CA GLU A 164 15.05 -21.57 -18.40
C GLU A 164 13.57 -21.67 -18.81
N MET A 165 12.78 -20.63 -18.54
CA MET A 165 11.44 -20.51 -19.11
C MET A 165 11.37 -19.26 -19.97
N ARG A 166 11.70 -19.46 -21.25
CA ARG A 166 11.63 -18.48 -22.34
C ARG A 166 10.17 -18.19 -22.72
N ILE A 167 9.37 -17.74 -21.75
CA ILE A 167 8.14 -17.02 -22.04
C ILE A 167 8.55 -15.56 -22.13
N SER A 168 8.42 -14.99 -23.33
CA SER A 168 8.75 -13.60 -23.61
C SER A 168 8.18 -12.65 -22.54
N GLY A 169 9.05 -12.07 -21.71
CA GLY A 169 8.76 -10.94 -20.82
C GLY A 169 8.39 -11.33 -19.38
N GLN A 170 9.34 -11.10 -18.47
CA GLN A 170 9.18 -10.91 -17.02
C GLN A 170 8.36 -11.98 -16.27
N SER A 171 9.07 -12.92 -15.65
CA SER A 171 8.45 -13.80 -14.64
C SER A 171 8.21 -13.01 -13.34
N HIS A 172 6.95 -12.89 -12.94
CA HIS A 172 6.56 -12.24 -11.68
C HIS A 172 6.65 -13.26 -10.54
N ARG A 173 7.33 -12.90 -9.44
CA ARG A 173 7.40 -13.65 -8.19
C ARG A 173 6.36 -13.13 -7.22
N TYR A 174 5.64 -14.04 -6.60
CA TYR A 174 4.71 -13.73 -5.52
C TYR A 174 5.25 -14.37 -4.24
N GLY A 175 5.47 -13.58 -3.20
CA GLY A 175 5.88 -14.07 -1.89
C GLY A 175 4.65 -14.56 -1.13
N ARG A 176 4.63 -15.82 -0.70
CA ARG A 176 3.57 -16.34 0.17
C ARG A 176 3.83 -15.89 1.59
N LEU A 177 3.41 -14.66 1.93
CA LEU A 177 3.73 -14.07 3.22
C LEU A 177 3.15 -14.87 4.39
N TRP A 178 2.05 -15.58 4.18
CA TRP A 178 1.42 -16.41 5.21
C TRP A 178 2.22 -17.67 5.60
N ASP A 179 3.08 -18.20 4.72
CA ASP A 179 3.84 -19.43 4.99
C ASP A 179 4.94 -19.22 6.04
N HIS A 180 5.45 -17.99 6.18
CA HIS A 180 6.48 -17.63 7.18
C HIS A 180 5.92 -17.30 8.56
N PHE A 181 4.60 -17.27 8.69
CA PHE A 181 3.88 -16.81 9.88
C PHE A 181 3.06 -17.92 10.55
N CYS A 182 3.11 -19.14 10.02
CA CYS A 182 2.57 -20.35 10.63
C CYS A 182 3.73 -21.17 11.23
N ILE A 183 4.06 -20.90 12.49
CA ILE A 183 4.82 -21.81 13.36
C ILE A 183 4.06 -21.90 14.69
#